data_AF-A0A971VUV5-F1
#
_entry.id   AF-A0A971VUV5-F1
#
_cell.length_a   1.000
_cell.length_b   1.000
_cell.length_c   1.000
_cell.angle_alpha   90.00
_cell.angle_beta   90.00
_cell.angle_gamma   90.00
#
_symmetry.space_group_name_H-M   'P 1'
#
loop_
_entity.id
_entity.type
_entity.pdbx_description
1 polymer ?
#
loop_
_entity_poly.entity_id
_entity_poly.type
_entity_poly.pdbx_seq_one_letter_code
_entity_poly.pdbx_strand_id
1 'polypeptide(L)'
;MRKYVCSVCGYDYDEKDGDKSQGIAPGTRFLDLPEDWVCPICGADKSMFELEGGDEPAPAFAQPAANESVKGKNQDMKQRAIMISNLAKAASKQHNAPMASLCARIGAYFEQRNEASGDMKTAHQLLNEDISTRYIAAFNAAREAGDRGALRALTWGEKVTKIQANIINRYQKDGDKAFENDKIFVCEACGFIFVGEEAPEICPVCKVPRFKFNQVKRGA
;
A
#
# COMPACT_ATOMS: atom_id res chain seq x y z
N MET A 1 24.49 -16.25 9.78
CA MET A 1 23.14 -16.45 9.21
C MET A 1 22.61 -15.11 8.83
N ARG A 2 21.97 -15.05 7.66
CA ARG A 2 21.53 -13.81 7.05
C ARG A 2 20.21 -13.37 7.69
N LYS A 3 19.98 -12.07 7.65
CA LYS A 3 18.72 -11.46 8.06
C LYS A 3 18.11 -10.73 6.88
N TYR A 4 16.79 -10.79 6.78
CA TYR A 4 16.05 -10.17 5.68
C TYR A 4 14.96 -9.27 6.27
N VAL A 5 14.84 -8.04 5.78
CA VAL A 5 13.87 -7.06 6.29
C VAL A 5 12.78 -6.82 5.25
N CYS A 6 11.53 -6.95 5.68
CA CYS A 6 10.38 -6.63 4.83
C CYS A 6 10.31 -5.12 4.57
N SER A 7 10.42 -4.71 3.29
CA SER A 7 10.39 -3.30 2.88
C SER A 7 9.05 -2.60 3.14
N VAL A 8 7.97 -3.36 3.36
CA VAL A 8 6.65 -2.84 3.70
C VAL A 8 6.55 -2.54 5.20
N CYS A 9 6.61 -3.57 6.04
CA CYS A 9 6.30 -3.47 7.46
C CYS A 9 7.52 -3.37 8.38
N GLY A 10 8.70 -3.73 7.88
CA GLY A 10 9.95 -3.77 8.64
C GLY A 10 10.18 -5.05 9.46
N TYR A 11 9.41 -6.12 9.22
CA TYR A 11 9.64 -7.42 9.87
C TYR A 11 11.02 -7.98 9.49
N ASP A 12 11.80 -8.41 10.48
CA ASP A 12 13.07 -9.10 10.31
C ASP A 12 12.89 -10.62 10.34
N TYR A 13 13.25 -11.28 9.25
CA TYR A 13 13.42 -12.73 9.20
C TYR A 13 14.89 -13.07 9.48
N ASP A 14 15.18 -13.68 10.63
CA ASP A 14 16.49 -14.27 10.93
C ASP A 14 16.47 -15.77 10.60
N GLU A 15 17.35 -16.21 9.70
CA GLU A 15 17.51 -17.63 9.36
C GLU A 15 17.81 -18.50 10.59
N LYS A 16 18.42 -17.94 11.65
CA LYS A 16 18.65 -18.66 12.90
C LYS A 16 17.36 -19.04 13.59
N ASP A 17 16.36 -18.16 13.56
CA ASP A 17 15.13 -18.30 14.33
C ASP A 17 14.02 -18.96 13.52
N GLY A 18 14.04 -18.80 12.18
CA GLY A 18 12.98 -19.24 11.29
C GLY A 18 11.71 -18.39 11.45
N ASP A 19 10.55 -18.97 11.19
CA ASP A 19 9.23 -18.35 11.39
C ASP A 19 8.28 -19.35 12.03
N LYS A 20 8.27 -19.35 13.37
CA LYS A 20 7.43 -20.25 14.18
C LYS A 20 5.94 -20.05 13.93
N SER A 21 5.50 -18.85 13.55
CA SER A 21 4.08 -18.55 13.35
C SER A 21 3.51 -19.30 12.15
N GLN A 22 4.36 -19.61 11.17
CA GLN A 22 4.03 -20.37 9.97
C GLN A 22 4.74 -21.74 9.92
N GLY A 23 5.28 -22.20 11.05
CA GLY A 23 5.91 -23.53 11.16
C GLY A 23 7.27 -23.69 10.48
N ILE A 24 7.94 -22.60 10.15
CA ILE A 24 9.30 -22.62 9.57
C ILE A 24 10.33 -22.84 10.68
N ALA A 25 11.13 -23.89 10.54
CA ALA A 25 12.10 -24.30 11.56
C ALA A 25 13.28 -23.31 11.68
N PRO A 26 13.84 -23.14 12.89
CA PRO A 26 15.14 -22.50 13.10
C PRO A 26 16.21 -23.10 12.17
N GLY A 27 16.99 -22.25 11.52
CA GLY A 27 18.03 -22.66 10.58
C GLY A 27 17.60 -22.67 9.11
N THR A 28 16.31 -22.44 8.80
CA THR A 28 15.82 -22.40 7.42
C THR A 28 16.34 -21.16 6.70
N ARG A 29 17.08 -21.36 5.60
CA ARG A 29 17.58 -20.24 4.79
C ARG A 29 16.41 -19.52 4.14
N PHE A 30 16.52 -18.20 3.95
CA PHE A 30 15.44 -17.43 3.32
C PHE A 30 15.12 -17.93 1.90
N LEU A 31 16.15 -18.38 1.17
CA LEU A 31 16.01 -18.95 -0.17
C LEU A 31 15.30 -20.32 -0.17
N ASP A 32 15.33 -21.04 0.95
CA ASP A 32 14.67 -22.35 1.09
C ASP A 32 13.23 -22.23 1.61
N LEU A 33 12.75 -21.00 1.86
CA LEU A 33 11.36 -20.77 2.26
C LEU A 33 10.39 -21.24 1.16
N PRO A 34 9.21 -21.79 1.53
CA PRO A 34 8.16 -22.15 0.57
C PRO A 34 7.80 -20.98 -0.36
N GLU A 35 7.37 -21.27 -1.60
CA GLU A 35 6.99 -20.22 -2.57
C GLU A 35 5.78 -19.39 -2.12
N ASP A 36 4.88 -20.01 -1.37
CA ASP A 36 3.65 -19.44 -0.81
C ASP A 36 3.87 -18.78 0.56
N TRP A 37 5.09 -18.84 1.11
CA TRP A 37 5.41 -18.13 2.34
C TRP A 37 5.25 -16.62 2.14
N VAL A 38 4.59 -15.98 3.09
CA VAL A 38 4.35 -14.54 3.12
C VAL A 38 4.78 -13.98 4.48
N CYS A 39 5.14 -12.69 4.51
CA CYS A 39 5.48 -11.99 5.73
C CYS A 39 4.37 -12.19 6.78
N PRO A 40 4.69 -12.70 7.98
CA PRO A 40 3.68 -12.98 9.01
C PRO A 40 3.02 -11.72 9.57
N ILE A 41 3.63 -10.55 9.36
CA ILE A 41 3.11 -9.27 9.86
C ILE A 41 2.18 -8.59 8.85
N CYS A 42 2.50 -8.65 7.56
CA CYS A 42 1.79 -7.86 6.56
C CYS A 42 1.30 -8.63 5.32
N GLY A 43 1.61 -9.92 5.20
CA GLY A 43 1.19 -10.75 4.07
C GLY A 43 1.89 -10.43 2.75
N ALA A 44 2.97 -9.63 2.77
CA ALA A 44 3.81 -9.37 1.61
C ALA A 44 4.56 -10.64 1.21
N ASP A 45 4.79 -10.83 -0.08
CA ASP A 45 5.55 -11.98 -0.59
C ASP A 45 7.06 -11.87 -0.30
N LYS A 46 7.78 -12.97 -0.53
CA LYS A 46 9.24 -13.05 -0.39
C LYS A 46 9.99 -11.98 -1.20
N SER A 47 9.43 -11.56 -2.34
CA SER A 47 10.07 -10.55 -3.21
C SER A 47 10.17 -9.17 -2.56
N MET A 48 9.39 -8.89 -1.52
CA MET A 48 9.38 -7.62 -0.79
C MET A 48 10.41 -7.54 0.34
N PHE A 49 11.28 -8.54 0.48
CA PHE A 49 12.34 -8.58 1.48
C PHE A 49 13.70 -8.18 0.92
N GLU A 50 14.43 -7.39 1.69
CA GLU A 50 15.79 -6.92 1.38
C GLU A 50 16.78 -7.55 2.37
N LEU A 51 17.97 -7.94 1.89
CA LEU A 51 19.01 -8.50 2.76
C LEU A 51 19.56 -7.41 3.68
N GLU A 52 19.55 -7.65 4.99
CA GLU A 52 20.12 -6.73 5.97
C GLU A 52 21.64 -6.63 5.76
N GLY A 53 22.11 -5.46 5.33
CA GLY A 53 23.54 -5.19 5.07
C GLY A 53 24.04 -5.53 3.67
N GLY A 54 23.17 -5.71 2.67
CA GLY A 54 23.58 -5.83 1.26
C GLY A 54 23.99 -4.49 0.65
N ASP A 55 25.17 -4.46 0.02
CA ASP A 55 25.74 -3.33 -0.73
C ASP A 55 25.01 -3.06 -2.06
N GLU A 56 23.70 -2.78 -2.03
CA GLU A 56 23.09 -2.01 -3.11
C GLU A 56 22.83 -0.59 -2.60
N PRO A 57 23.52 0.43 -3.14
CA PRO A 57 23.12 1.79 -2.87
C PRO A 57 21.67 1.93 -3.28
N ALA A 58 20.84 2.48 -2.37
CA ALA A 58 19.50 2.95 -2.71
C ALA A 58 19.57 3.62 -4.09
N PRO A 59 18.68 3.28 -5.04
CA PRO A 59 18.81 3.66 -6.44
C PRO A 59 19.25 5.13 -6.52
N ALA A 60 20.43 5.31 -7.10
CA ALA A 60 21.11 6.60 -7.17
C ALA A 60 20.10 7.65 -7.66
N PHE A 61 20.04 8.77 -6.93
CA PHE A 61 19.15 9.91 -7.18
C PHE A 61 18.89 10.12 -8.67
N ALA A 62 17.80 9.53 -9.17
CA ALA A 62 17.35 9.79 -10.52
C ALA A 62 16.80 11.22 -10.50
N GLN A 63 17.43 12.11 -11.27
CA GLN A 63 16.89 13.44 -11.48
C GLN A 63 15.49 13.28 -12.08
N PRO A 64 14.46 13.94 -11.53
CA PRO A 64 13.14 13.89 -12.13
C PRO A 64 13.22 14.40 -13.57
N ALA A 65 12.66 13.65 -14.50
CA ALA A 65 12.28 14.21 -15.79
C ALA A 65 11.37 15.42 -15.53
N ALA A 66 11.60 16.51 -16.28
CA ALA A 66 10.96 17.80 -16.09
C ALA A 66 9.43 17.66 -15.92
N ASN A 67 8.89 18.40 -14.96
CA ASN A 67 7.49 18.50 -14.58
C ASN A 67 6.59 18.58 -15.84
N GLU A 68 6.04 17.45 -16.28
CA GLU A 68 4.98 17.48 -17.27
C GLU A 68 3.72 18.03 -16.59
N SER A 69 3.31 19.22 -17.03
CA SER A 69 2.01 19.77 -16.68
C SER A 69 0.95 18.75 -17.07
N VAL A 70 0.28 18.15 -16.08
CA VAL A 70 -0.81 17.18 -16.30
C VAL A 70 -1.96 17.89 -17.04
N LYS A 71 -1.93 17.83 -18.38
CA LYS A 71 -3.01 18.28 -19.26
C LYS A 71 -3.89 17.08 -19.59
N GLY A 72 -4.96 16.88 -18.81
CA GLY A 72 -5.89 15.76 -19.02
C GLY A 72 -7.34 16.22 -19.03
N LYS A 73 -7.90 16.46 -20.22
CA LYS A 73 -9.35 16.55 -20.45
C LYS A 73 -10.01 15.22 -20.05
N ASN A 74 -11.19 15.28 -19.42
CA ASN A 74 -11.98 14.17 -18.84
C ASN A 74 -11.53 13.54 -17.50
N GLN A 75 -10.38 13.91 -16.91
CA GLN A 75 -9.95 13.39 -15.58
C GLN A 75 -10.57 14.12 -14.37
N ASP A 76 -11.40 15.13 -14.60
CA ASP A 76 -11.92 16.04 -13.58
C ASP A 76 -12.94 15.37 -12.64
N MET A 77 -13.77 14.44 -13.12
CA MET A 77 -14.82 13.82 -12.30
C MET A 77 -14.26 12.92 -11.19
N LYS A 78 -13.28 12.06 -11.51
CA LYS A 78 -12.61 11.20 -10.53
C LYS A 78 -11.83 12.02 -9.50
N GLN A 79 -11.10 13.04 -9.94
CA GLN A 79 -10.36 13.92 -9.03
C GLN A 79 -11.32 14.68 -8.08
N ARG A 80 -12.45 15.18 -8.60
CA ARG A 80 -13.49 15.80 -7.77
C ARG A 80 -14.09 14.81 -6.78
N ALA A 81 -14.42 13.59 -7.21
CA ALA A 81 -14.95 12.54 -6.33
C ALA A 81 -13.98 12.26 -5.16
N ILE A 82 -12.69 12.11 -5.45
CA ILE A 82 -11.64 11.90 -4.43
C ILE A 82 -11.52 13.11 -3.49
N MET A 83 -11.41 14.33 -4.03
CA MET A 83 -11.29 15.53 -3.19
C MET A 83 -12.50 15.71 -2.26
N ILE A 84 -13.70 15.49 -2.78
CA ILE A 84 -14.94 15.71 -2.04
C ILE A 84 -15.19 14.60 -1.01
N SER A 85 -14.83 13.35 -1.31
CA SER A 85 -14.89 12.27 -0.31
C SER A 85 -13.88 12.49 0.83
N ASN A 86 -12.70 13.03 0.55
CA ASN A 86 -11.75 13.47 1.58
C ASN A 86 -12.31 14.61 2.43
N LEU A 87 -12.99 15.58 1.81
CA LEU A 87 -13.68 16.66 2.53
C LEU A 87 -14.79 16.11 3.44
N ALA A 88 -15.57 15.13 2.98
CA ALA A 88 -16.58 14.45 3.79
C ALA A 88 -15.95 13.83 5.06
N LYS A 89 -14.82 13.14 4.90
CA LYS A 89 -14.08 12.54 6.01
C LYS A 89 -13.52 13.60 6.97
N ALA A 90 -13.02 14.71 6.46
CA ALA A 90 -12.53 15.83 7.26
C ALA A 90 -13.67 16.48 8.07
N ALA A 91 -14.84 16.69 7.46
CA ALA A 91 -16.02 17.22 8.12
C ALA A 91 -16.53 16.29 9.24
N SER A 92 -16.55 14.98 9.01
CA SER A 92 -16.90 13.99 10.05
C SER A 92 -15.96 14.06 11.26
N LYS A 93 -14.65 14.23 11.03
CA LYS A 93 -13.65 14.38 12.11
C LYS A 93 -13.82 15.69 12.90
N GLN A 94 -14.41 16.71 12.29
CA GLN A 94 -14.77 17.96 12.95
C GLN A 94 -16.18 17.91 13.57
N HIS A 95 -16.79 16.73 13.65
CA HIS A 95 -18.16 16.51 14.15
C HIS A 95 -19.24 17.31 13.39
N ASN A 96 -18.96 17.69 12.13
CA ASN A 96 -19.91 18.37 11.27
C ASN A 96 -20.65 17.36 10.38
N ALA A 97 -21.61 16.65 10.98
CA ALA A 97 -22.39 15.63 10.30
C ALA A 97 -23.17 16.14 9.07
N PRO A 98 -23.80 17.33 9.09
CA PRO A 98 -24.49 17.86 7.90
C PRO A 98 -23.54 18.06 6.71
N MET A 99 -22.37 18.67 6.94
CA MET A 99 -21.38 18.89 5.88
C MET A 99 -20.80 17.57 5.36
N ALA A 100 -20.50 16.63 6.27
CA ALA A 100 -20.01 15.31 5.89
C ALA A 100 -21.00 14.57 4.97
N SER A 101 -22.29 14.58 5.33
CA SER A 101 -23.35 13.96 4.54
C SER A 101 -23.51 14.62 3.17
N LEU A 102 -23.47 15.95 3.09
CA LEU A 102 -23.56 16.67 1.83
C LEU A 102 -22.37 16.36 0.92
N CYS A 103 -21.15 16.42 1.45
CA CYS A 103 -19.94 16.09 0.71
C CYS A 103 -19.97 14.63 0.24
N ALA A 104 -20.38 13.68 1.09
CA ALA A 104 -20.50 12.27 0.69
C ALA A 104 -21.45 12.09 -0.50
N ARG A 105 -22.61 12.78 -0.51
CA ARG A 105 -23.56 12.75 -1.63
C ARG A 105 -22.97 13.34 -2.92
N ILE A 106 -22.25 14.45 -2.82
CA ILE A 106 -21.61 15.09 -3.98
C ILE A 106 -20.46 14.22 -4.52
N GLY A 107 -19.66 13.62 -3.63
CA GLY A 107 -18.60 12.68 -4.02
C GLY A 107 -19.16 11.49 -4.79
N ALA A 108 -20.24 10.89 -4.28
CA ALA A 108 -20.94 9.79 -4.95
C ALA A 108 -21.51 10.20 -6.32
N TYR A 109 -22.02 11.43 -6.47
CA TYR A 109 -22.50 11.96 -7.75
C TYR A 109 -21.40 11.99 -8.81
N PHE A 110 -20.18 12.40 -8.45
CA PHE A 110 -19.04 12.43 -9.35
C PHE A 110 -18.47 11.04 -9.62
N GLU A 111 -18.44 10.16 -8.62
CA GLU A 111 -18.00 8.77 -8.78
C GLU A 111 -18.91 8.00 -9.76
N GLN A 112 -20.22 8.18 -9.69
CA GLN A 112 -21.15 7.54 -10.64
C GLN A 112 -20.92 7.96 -12.10
N ARG A 113 -20.31 9.13 -12.32
CA ARG A 113 -19.98 9.68 -13.64
C ARG A 113 -18.53 9.46 -14.03
N ASN A 114 -17.80 8.73 -13.20
CA ASN A 114 -16.47 8.29 -13.52
C ASN A 114 -16.57 7.05 -14.41
N GLU A 115 -16.07 7.15 -15.64
CA GLU A 115 -15.89 5.98 -16.50
C GLU A 115 -14.62 5.26 -16.03
N ALA A 116 -14.79 4.26 -15.16
CA ALA A 116 -13.68 3.40 -14.77
C ALA A 116 -13.19 2.64 -16.01
N SER A 117 -12.05 3.07 -16.56
CA SER A 117 -11.34 2.39 -17.64
C SER A 117 -9.95 1.97 -17.15
N GLY A 118 -9.47 0.84 -17.66
CA GLY A 118 -8.17 0.28 -17.33
C GLY A 118 -8.22 -1.19 -16.98
N ASP A 119 -7.09 -1.86 -17.11
CA ASP A 119 -6.91 -3.26 -16.80
C ASP A 119 -5.86 -3.45 -15.68
N MET A 120 -5.85 -4.65 -15.10
CA MET A 120 -5.01 -4.97 -13.96
C MET A 120 -3.50 -4.90 -14.28
N LYS A 121 -3.10 -5.19 -15.52
CA LYS A 121 -1.70 -5.14 -15.94
C LYS A 121 -1.23 -3.70 -16.03
N THR A 122 -2.04 -2.82 -16.61
CA THR A 122 -1.75 -1.38 -16.64
C THR A 122 -1.68 -0.79 -15.23
N ALA A 123 -2.61 -1.17 -14.34
CA ALA A 123 -2.56 -0.75 -12.94
C ALA A 123 -1.26 -1.20 -12.24
N HIS A 124 -0.86 -2.47 -12.43
CA HIS A 124 0.38 -2.99 -11.86
C HIS A 124 1.62 -2.24 -12.37
N GLN A 125 1.67 -1.93 -13.67
CA GLN A 125 2.77 -1.16 -14.25
C GLN A 125 2.88 0.24 -13.65
N LEU A 126 1.76 0.96 -13.52
CA LEU A 126 1.73 2.30 -12.94
C LEU A 126 2.19 2.31 -11.47
N LEU A 127 1.78 1.33 -10.66
CA LEU A 127 2.22 1.22 -9.26
C LEU A 127 3.73 0.96 -9.17
N ASN A 128 4.29 0.12 -10.05
CA ASN A 128 5.73 -0.13 -10.08
C ASN A 128 6.52 1.08 -10.59
N GLU A 129 5.98 1.85 -11.53
CA GLU A 129 6.55 3.15 -11.95
C GLU A 129 6.54 4.16 -10.79
N ASP A 130 5.44 4.23 -10.03
CA ASP A 130 5.36 5.07 -8.84
C ASP A 130 6.47 4.70 -7.84
N ILE A 131 6.64 3.41 -7.51
CA ILE A 131 7.64 2.90 -6.56
C ILE A 131 9.07 3.18 -7.05
N SER A 132 9.37 2.84 -8.29
CA SER A 132 10.74 2.89 -8.84
C SER A 132 11.19 4.31 -9.23
N THR A 133 10.26 5.23 -9.48
CA THR A 133 10.60 6.54 -10.06
C THR A 133 9.95 7.69 -9.30
N ARG A 134 8.61 7.73 -9.21
CA ARG A 134 7.91 8.95 -8.77
C ARG A 134 8.02 9.18 -7.26
N TYR A 135 8.02 8.13 -6.44
CA TYR A 135 8.28 8.27 -5.00
C TYR A 135 9.70 8.80 -4.75
N ILE A 136 10.71 8.32 -5.48
CA ILE A 136 12.09 8.80 -5.34
C ILE A 136 12.15 10.31 -5.60
N ALA A 137 11.59 10.77 -6.72
CA ALA A 137 11.54 12.18 -7.06
C ALA A 137 10.82 13.02 -6.00
N ALA A 138 9.66 12.55 -5.51
CA ALA A 138 8.88 13.23 -4.48
C ALA A 138 9.61 13.28 -3.13
N PHE A 139 10.29 12.21 -2.73
CA PHE A 139 11.11 12.19 -1.51
C PHE A 139 12.26 13.19 -1.59
N ASN A 140 12.93 13.29 -2.74
CA ASN A 140 14.03 14.24 -2.93
C ASN A 140 13.52 15.68 -2.77
N ALA A 141 12.42 16.03 -3.45
CA ALA A 141 11.80 17.34 -3.33
C ALA A 141 11.38 17.65 -1.89
N ALA A 142 10.77 16.69 -1.19
CA ALA A 142 10.34 16.87 0.20
C ALA A 142 11.53 17.02 1.17
N ARG A 143 12.64 16.30 0.95
CA ARG A 143 13.87 16.44 1.76
C ARG A 143 14.53 17.80 1.55
N GLU A 144 14.64 18.24 0.30
CA GLU A 144 15.19 19.54 -0.06
C GLU A 144 14.38 20.67 0.57
N ALA A 145 13.05 20.56 0.57
CA ALA A 145 12.15 21.50 1.22
C ALA A 145 12.12 21.39 2.76
N GLY A 146 12.74 20.37 3.36
CA GLY A 146 12.63 20.09 4.79
C GLY A 146 11.19 19.74 5.25
N ASP A 147 10.31 19.33 4.33
CA ASP A 147 8.89 19.09 4.62
C ASP A 147 8.68 17.71 5.25
N ARG A 148 8.74 17.68 6.58
CA ARG A 148 8.48 16.48 7.38
C ARG A 148 7.07 15.89 7.18
N GLY A 149 6.08 16.72 6.85
CA GLY A 149 4.71 16.28 6.63
C GLY A 149 4.62 15.47 5.34
N ALA A 150 5.17 16.02 4.25
CA ALA A 150 5.30 15.33 2.97
C ALA A 150 6.11 14.04 3.11
N LEU A 151 7.27 14.09 3.79
CA LEU A 151 8.10 12.89 4.01
C LEU A 151 7.31 11.76 4.68
N ARG A 152 6.52 12.06 5.71
CA ARG A 152 5.68 11.06 6.38
C ARG A 152 4.61 10.50 5.45
N ALA A 153 3.93 11.36 4.70
CA ALA A 153 2.89 10.95 3.76
C ALA A 153 3.46 10.05 2.65
N LEU A 154 4.64 10.41 2.12
CA LEU A 154 5.35 9.63 1.10
C LEU A 154 5.78 8.26 1.65
N THR A 155 6.32 8.18 2.87
CA THR A 155 6.68 6.90 3.50
C THR A 155 5.48 5.97 3.63
N TRP A 156 4.32 6.50 4.02
CA TRP A 156 3.10 5.69 4.12
C TRP A 156 2.57 5.31 2.75
N GLY A 157 2.55 6.26 1.81
CA GLY A 157 2.13 6.05 0.43
C GLY A 157 2.93 4.93 -0.22
N GLU A 158 4.26 5.03 -0.22
CA GLU A 158 5.14 4.04 -0.86
C GLU A 158 4.90 2.63 -0.32
N LYS A 159 4.81 2.48 1.01
CA LYS A 159 4.54 1.18 1.65
C LYS A 159 3.20 0.60 1.25
N VAL A 160 2.17 1.44 1.10
CA VAL A 160 0.83 1.00 0.68
C VAL A 160 0.82 0.67 -0.81
N THR A 161 1.50 1.46 -1.65
CA THR A 161 1.68 1.17 -3.08
C THR A 161 2.40 -0.17 -3.30
N LYS A 162 3.46 -0.47 -2.52
CA LYS A 162 4.14 -1.78 -2.55
C LYS A 162 3.19 -2.94 -2.24
N ILE A 163 2.30 -2.78 -1.27
CA ILE A 163 1.27 -3.78 -0.96
C ILE A 163 0.22 -3.92 -2.06
N GLN A 164 -0.20 -2.82 -2.67
CA GLN A 164 -1.12 -2.88 -3.81
C GLN A 164 -0.50 -3.64 -4.98
N ALA A 165 0.76 -3.35 -5.31
CA ALA A 165 1.50 -4.06 -6.34
C ALA A 165 1.64 -5.56 -6.02
N ASN A 166 2.00 -5.91 -4.77
CA ASN A 166 2.06 -7.30 -4.31
C ASN A 166 0.72 -8.03 -4.48
N ILE A 167 -0.38 -7.43 -4.04
CA ILE A 167 -1.72 -8.03 -4.12
C ILE A 167 -2.12 -8.26 -5.58
N ILE A 168 -1.84 -7.29 -6.47
CA ILE A 168 -2.11 -7.45 -7.90
C ILE A 168 -1.27 -8.57 -8.51
N ASN A 169 0.02 -8.66 -8.14
CA ASN A 169 0.89 -9.73 -8.61
C ASN A 169 0.38 -11.12 -8.19
N ARG A 170 -0.02 -11.27 -6.92
CA ARG A 170 -0.65 -12.50 -6.41
C ARG A 170 -1.92 -12.87 -7.17
N TYR A 171 -2.79 -11.88 -7.41
CA TYR A 171 -4.01 -12.09 -8.21
C TYR A 171 -3.70 -12.49 -9.65
N GLN A 172 -2.69 -11.89 -10.28
CA GLN A 172 -2.28 -12.24 -11.65
C GLN A 172 -1.71 -13.66 -11.75
N LYS A 173 -1.04 -14.15 -10.69
CA LYS A 173 -0.47 -15.51 -10.62
C LYS A 173 -1.56 -16.56 -10.39
N ASP A 174 -2.39 -16.35 -9.38
CA ASP A 174 -3.27 -17.41 -8.83
C ASP A 174 -4.77 -17.14 -9.01
N GLY A 175 -5.15 -15.99 -9.58
CA GLY A 175 -6.55 -15.58 -9.76
C GLY A 175 -7.30 -15.45 -8.43
N ASP A 176 -8.58 -15.82 -8.43
CA ASP A 176 -9.43 -15.77 -7.22
C ASP A 176 -8.92 -16.67 -6.08
N LYS A 177 -8.18 -17.73 -6.42
CA LYS A 177 -7.60 -18.65 -5.42
C LYS A 177 -6.60 -17.95 -4.50
N ALA A 178 -5.99 -16.85 -4.95
CA ALA A 178 -5.03 -16.07 -4.17
C ALA A 178 -5.60 -15.56 -2.84
N PHE A 179 -6.93 -15.42 -2.76
CA PHE A 179 -7.62 -14.81 -1.63
C PHE A 179 -8.86 -15.59 -1.19
N GLU A 180 -9.15 -16.77 -1.75
CA GLU A 180 -10.43 -17.47 -1.58
C GLU A 180 -10.86 -17.62 -0.12
N ASN A 181 -9.92 -17.97 0.76
CA ASN A 181 -10.15 -18.23 2.19
C ASN A 181 -9.96 -17.00 3.10
N ASP A 182 -9.40 -15.91 2.58
CA ASP A 182 -9.03 -14.75 3.39
C ASP A 182 -10.05 -13.61 3.30
N LYS A 183 -10.15 -12.86 4.41
CA LYS A 183 -10.83 -11.57 4.41
C LYS A 183 -9.83 -10.47 4.05
N ILE A 184 -10.33 -9.42 3.42
CA ILE A 184 -9.53 -8.25 3.04
C ILE A 184 -9.92 -7.10 3.96
N PHE A 185 -8.93 -6.47 4.58
CA PHE A 185 -9.11 -5.33 5.47
C PHE A 185 -8.32 -4.14 4.97
N VAL A 186 -8.90 -2.94 5.03
CA VAL A 186 -8.24 -1.69 4.61
C VAL A 186 -8.18 -0.74 5.79
N CYS A 187 -6.98 -0.27 6.11
CA CYS A 187 -6.75 0.74 7.13
C CYS A 187 -7.33 2.09 6.66
N GLU A 188 -8.28 2.64 7.41
CA GLU A 188 -8.90 3.93 7.09
C GLU A 188 -7.93 5.13 7.17
N ALA A 189 -6.82 4.98 7.88
CA ALA A 189 -5.88 6.07 8.12
C ALA A 189 -4.84 6.21 7.01
N CYS A 190 -4.22 5.10 6.58
CA CYS A 190 -3.16 5.13 5.57
C CYS A 190 -3.46 4.34 4.29
N GLY A 191 -4.54 3.56 4.25
CA GLY A 191 -4.89 2.74 3.08
C GLY A 191 -4.18 1.39 2.99
N PHE A 192 -3.40 0.99 4.01
CA PHE A 192 -2.77 -0.33 4.06
C PHE A 192 -3.81 -1.44 3.95
N ILE A 193 -3.53 -2.41 3.08
CA ILE A 193 -4.39 -3.55 2.82
C ILE A 193 -3.79 -4.76 3.53
N PHE A 194 -4.61 -5.44 4.32
CA PHE A 194 -4.26 -6.70 4.97
C PHE A 194 -5.17 -7.81 4.44
N VAL A 195 -4.58 -8.97 4.19
CA VAL A 195 -5.28 -10.17 3.73
C VAL A 195 -5.05 -11.25 4.78
N GLY A 196 -6.13 -11.73 5.40
CA GLY A 196 -6.09 -12.76 6.43
C GLY A 196 -7.43 -12.95 7.14
N GLU A 197 -7.45 -13.76 8.20
CA GLU A 197 -8.69 -14.05 8.94
C GLU A 197 -9.23 -12.87 9.76
N GLU A 198 -8.32 -12.07 10.33
CA GLU A 198 -8.59 -10.89 11.16
C GLU A 198 -7.61 -9.75 10.85
N ALA A 199 -8.07 -8.50 10.96
CA ALA A 199 -7.18 -7.34 10.84
C ALA A 199 -6.08 -7.35 11.93
N PRO A 200 -4.90 -6.77 11.68
CA PRO A 200 -3.84 -6.71 12.69
C PRO A 200 -4.27 -5.85 13.89
N GLU A 201 -3.75 -6.15 15.08
CA GLU A 201 -4.02 -5.35 16.30
C GLU A 201 -3.61 -3.89 16.13
N ILE A 202 -2.48 -3.67 15.45
CA ILE A 202 -1.91 -2.37 15.14
C ILE A 202 -1.52 -2.36 13.66
N CYS A 203 -1.91 -1.32 12.93
CA CYS A 203 -1.52 -1.16 11.53
C CYS A 203 0.01 -1.07 11.41
N PRO A 204 0.67 -1.92 10.60
CA PRO A 204 2.13 -1.94 10.51
C PRO A 204 2.71 -0.65 9.91
N VAL A 205 1.93 0.08 9.11
CA VAL A 205 2.36 1.31 8.42
C VAL A 205 2.19 2.55 9.30
N CYS A 206 0.96 2.85 9.73
CA CYS A 206 0.65 4.11 10.45
C CYS A 206 0.40 3.96 11.95
N LYS A 207 0.44 2.73 12.47
CA LYS A 207 0.29 2.39 13.90
C LYS A 207 -1.07 2.72 14.52
N VAL A 208 -2.12 2.90 13.72
CA VAL A 208 -3.49 2.98 14.24
C VAL A 208 -3.98 1.61 14.72
N PRO A 209 -4.84 1.55 15.74
CA PRO A 209 -5.39 0.29 16.27
C PRO A 209 -6.37 -0.40 15.31
N ARG A 210 -6.61 -1.69 15.53
CA ARG A 210 -7.47 -2.61 14.74
C ARG A 210 -8.83 -2.02 14.36
N PHE A 211 -9.49 -1.28 15.26
CA PHE A 211 -10.82 -0.72 14.99
C PHE A 211 -10.85 0.33 13.85
N LYS A 212 -9.68 0.77 13.36
CA LYS A 212 -9.54 1.63 12.18
C LYS A 212 -9.43 0.86 10.86
N PHE A 213 -9.61 -0.47 10.87
CA PHE A 213 -9.68 -1.27 9.66
C PHE A 213 -11.13 -1.54 9.26
N ASN A 214 -11.42 -1.37 7.98
CA ASN A 214 -12.68 -1.79 7.39
C ASN A 214 -12.49 -3.08 6.62
N GLN A 215 -13.34 -4.06 6.88
CA GLN A 215 -13.41 -5.26 6.06
C GLN A 215 -14.07 -4.91 4.72
N VAL A 216 -13.39 -5.25 3.62
CA VAL A 216 -13.96 -5.16 2.27
C VAL A 216 -14.96 -6.30 2.11
N LYS A 217 -16.20 -5.96 1.77
CA LYS A 217 -17.21 -6.95 1.40
C LYS A 217 -16.94 -7.40 -0.03
N ARG A 218 -16.83 -8.71 -0.28
CA ARG A 218 -16.86 -9.23 -1.65
C ARG A 218 -18.21 -8.85 -2.27
N GLY A 219 -18.18 -8.37 -3.51
CA GLY A 219 -19.42 -8.05 -4.24
C GLY A 219 -20.30 -9.30 -4.33
N ALA A 220 -21.60 -9.11 -4.14
CA ALA A 220 -22.61 -10.13 -4.44
C ALA A 220 -22.81 -10.25 -5.96
#